data_AF-A0AAD2BMW2-F1
#
_entry.id   AF-A0AAD2BMW2-F1
#
_cell.length_a   1.000
_cell.length_b   1.000
_cell.length_c   1.000
_cell.angle_alpha   90.00
_cell.angle_beta   90.00
_cell.angle_gamma   90.00
#
_symmetry.space_group_name_H-M   'P 1'
#
loop_
_entity.id
_entity.type
_entity.pdbx_description
1 polymer ?
#
loop_
_entity_poly.entity_id
_entity_poly.type
_entity_poly.pdbx_seq_one_letter_code
_entity_poly.pdbx_strand_id
1 'polypeptide(L)'
;MSLINTQVQPFKAQAFHNGKFIEVTDESLKGKWSVLIFMPAAFTFNCPTEVEDAADNYAEFQKAGAEVYIVTTDTHFSHKVWHETSPAVGKAQFPLVGDPTHALTNAFGVHIPEEGLALRGTFVIDPQGVIKTMEVHDNAIARDVKETLRKLKAAQFVANNPGNVCPAKWNEGAKTIKPSLDLVGKI
;
A
#
# COMPACT_ATOMS: atom_id res chain seq x y z
N MET A 1 -18.30 -0.60 -7.24
CA MET A 1 -18.29 -1.71 -6.26
C MET A 1 -16.99 -1.63 -5.49
N SER A 2 -16.97 -2.01 -4.20
CA SER A 2 -15.73 -1.99 -3.40
C SER A 2 -14.74 -3.04 -3.91
N LEU A 3 -13.44 -2.75 -3.81
CA LEU A 3 -12.34 -3.68 -4.11
C LEU A 3 -11.95 -4.56 -2.92
N ILE A 4 -12.60 -4.37 -1.76
CA ILE A 4 -12.33 -5.18 -0.59
C ILE A 4 -12.68 -6.65 -0.87
N ASN A 5 -11.79 -7.56 -0.46
CA ASN A 5 -11.91 -9.00 -0.68
C ASN A 5 -11.99 -9.44 -2.15
N THR A 6 -11.55 -8.60 -3.10
CA THR A 6 -11.38 -9.01 -4.49
C THR A 6 -9.92 -9.33 -4.80
N GLN A 7 -9.70 -10.15 -5.83
CA GLN A 7 -8.36 -10.39 -6.37
C GLN A 7 -7.83 -9.11 -7.05
N VAL A 8 -6.54 -8.84 -6.88
CA VAL A 8 -5.83 -7.84 -7.68
C VAL A 8 -5.93 -8.20 -9.15
N GLN A 9 -6.32 -7.24 -9.99
CA GLN A 9 -6.42 -7.45 -11.43
C GLN A 9 -5.02 -7.62 -12.04
N PRO A 10 -4.86 -8.42 -13.10
CA PRO A 10 -3.59 -8.58 -13.78
C PRO A 10 -3.00 -7.25 -14.24
N PHE A 11 -1.70 -7.08 -14.04
CA PHE A 11 -1.00 -5.88 -14.48
C PHE A 11 0.47 -6.15 -14.78
N LYS A 12 1.08 -5.20 -15.48
CA LYS A 12 2.51 -5.17 -15.74
C LYS A 12 2.98 -3.72 -15.77
N ALA A 13 3.93 -3.40 -14.91
CA ALA A 13 4.49 -2.07 -14.76
C ALA A 13 6.02 -2.14 -14.58
N GLN A 14 6.69 -1.02 -14.82
CA GLN A 14 8.11 -0.86 -14.57
C GLN A 14 8.32 -0.04 -13.31
N ALA A 15 9.32 -0.41 -12.51
CA ALA A 15 9.65 0.28 -11.28
C ALA A 15 11.14 0.60 -11.20
N PHE A 16 11.47 1.70 -10.54
CA PHE A 16 12.82 1.95 -10.07
C PHE A 16 12.98 1.34 -8.67
N HIS A 17 14.03 0.54 -8.46
CA HIS A 17 14.34 -0.07 -7.17
C HIS A 17 15.85 -0.19 -7.00
N ASN A 18 16.40 0.50 -5.99
CA ASN A 18 17.82 0.42 -5.58
C ASN A 18 18.81 0.49 -6.76
N GLY A 19 18.64 1.49 -7.64
CA GLY A 19 19.53 1.73 -8.77
C GLY A 19 19.26 0.87 -10.01
N LYS A 20 18.21 0.05 -10.01
CA LYS A 20 17.84 -0.81 -11.14
C LYS A 20 16.40 -0.55 -11.58
N PHE A 21 16.13 -0.84 -12.85
CA PHE A 21 14.76 -0.98 -13.33
C PHE A 21 14.34 -2.44 -13.25
N ILE A 22 13.18 -2.67 -12.66
CA ILE A 22 12.59 -3.99 -12.48
C ILE A 22 11.16 -3.98 -13.01
N GLU A 23 10.68 -5.16 -13.39
CA GLU A 23 9.28 -5.37 -13.72
C GLU A 23 8.50 -5.76 -12.46
N VAL A 24 7.31 -5.18 -12.29
CA VAL A 24 6.36 -5.53 -11.23
C VAL A 24 5.05 -5.93 -11.89
N THR A 25 4.52 -7.07 -11.45
CA THR A 25 3.27 -7.67 -11.94
C THR A 25 2.37 -8.07 -10.78
N ASP A 26 1.13 -8.48 -11.05
CA ASP A 26 0.24 -9.05 -10.03
C ASP A 26 0.82 -10.31 -9.38
N GLU A 27 1.56 -11.13 -10.13
CA GLU A 27 2.29 -12.28 -9.60
C GLU A 27 3.40 -11.86 -8.62
N SER A 28 4.00 -10.68 -8.81
CA SER A 28 5.02 -10.16 -7.90
C SER A 28 4.46 -9.86 -6.50
N LEU A 29 3.14 -9.69 -6.38
CA LEU A 29 2.44 -9.43 -5.12
C LEU A 29 2.05 -10.70 -4.37
N LYS A 30 2.17 -11.88 -4.99
CA LYS A 30 1.81 -13.17 -4.38
C LYS A 30 2.94 -13.74 -3.53
N GLY A 31 2.60 -14.59 -2.58
CA GLY A 31 3.54 -15.27 -1.68
C GLY A 31 4.08 -14.42 -0.53
N LYS A 32 3.76 -13.12 -0.50
CA LYS A 32 4.10 -12.19 0.58
C LYS A 32 2.97 -11.18 0.79
N TRP A 33 2.97 -10.49 1.92
CA TRP A 33 2.08 -9.33 2.08
C TRP A 33 2.58 -8.17 1.24
N SER A 34 1.67 -7.42 0.62
CA SER A 34 2.02 -6.28 -0.22
C SER A 34 1.23 -5.04 0.20
N VAL A 35 1.89 -3.89 0.24
CA VAL A 35 1.30 -2.58 0.54
C VAL A 35 1.52 -1.67 -0.65
N LEU A 36 0.45 -1.36 -1.38
CA LEU A 36 0.50 -0.43 -2.52
C LEU A 36 0.02 0.94 -2.06
N ILE A 37 0.85 1.96 -2.24
CA ILE A 37 0.59 3.36 -1.87
C ILE A 37 0.62 4.18 -3.16
N PHE A 38 -0.57 4.51 -3.65
CA PHE A 38 -0.78 5.40 -4.79
C PHE A 38 -0.68 6.86 -4.35
N MET A 39 -0.07 7.70 -5.16
CA MET A 39 -0.02 9.14 -4.93
C MET A 39 -0.01 9.90 -6.27
N PRO A 40 -0.37 11.20 -6.27
CA PRO A 40 -0.61 11.93 -7.52
C PRO A 40 0.56 11.94 -8.48
N ALA A 41 1.71 12.46 -8.05
CA ALA A 41 2.87 12.66 -8.91
C ALA A 41 4.17 12.82 -8.11
N ALA A 42 5.28 12.44 -8.74
CA ALA A 42 6.64 12.77 -8.34
C ALA A 42 6.87 14.29 -8.38
N PHE A 43 7.88 14.77 -7.64
CA PHE A 43 8.28 16.19 -7.60
C PHE A 43 7.21 17.20 -7.13
N THR A 44 6.19 16.73 -6.40
CA THR A 44 5.18 17.59 -5.74
C THR A 44 5.49 17.80 -4.25
N PHE A 45 4.58 18.44 -3.51
CA PHE A 45 4.83 18.91 -2.14
C PHE A 45 4.59 17.85 -1.07
N ASN A 46 3.43 17.17 -1.09
CA ASN A 46 3.04 16.21 -0.06
C ASN A 46 3.51 14.78 -0.36
N CYS A 47 3.66 14.43 -1.64
CA CYS A 47 4.13 13.09 -2.02
C CYS A 47 5.49 12.73 -1.39
N PRO A 48 6.54 13.58 -1.39
CA PRO A 48 7.81 13.21 -0.78
C PRO A 48 7.71 12.96 0.73
N THR A 49 6.80 13.64 1.45
CA THR A 49 6.62 13.43 2.89
C THR A 49 6.02 12.05 3.19
N GLU A 50 5.09 11.57 2.36
CA GLU A 50 4.52 10.22 2.50
C GLU A 50 5.52 9.13 2.10
N VAL A 51 6.37 9.39 1.10
CA VAL A 51 7.46 8.47 0.75
C VAL A 51 8.49 8.38 1.87
N GLU A 52 8.84 9.51 2.50
CA GLU A 52 9.75 9.53 3.64
C GLU A 52 9.17 8.82 4.86
N ASP A 53 7.89 9.03 5.19
CA ASP A 53 7.23 8.29 6.27
C ASP A 53 7.20 6.77 5.98
N ALA A 54 6.99 6.37 4.72
CA ALA A 54 7.10 4.97 4.31
C ALA A 54 8.54 4.43 4.45
N ALA A 55 9.55 5.23 4.13
CA ALA A 55 10.95 4.85 4.27
C ALA A 55 11.36 4.69 5.74
N ASP A 56 10.95 5.62 6.60
CA ASP A 56 11.25 5.60 8.03
C ASP A 56 10.59 4.39 8.73
N ASN A 57 9.44 3.91 8.23
CA ASN A 57 8.76 2.71 8.75
C ASN A 57 9.07 1.43 7.97
N TYR A 58 9.89 1.48 6.91
CA TYR A 58 10.10 0.36 6.00
C TYR A 58 10.66 -0.89 6.70
N ALA A 59 11.55 -0.71 7.67
CA ALA A 59 12.11 -1.82 8.46
C ALA A 59 11.03 -2.63 9.18
N GLU A 60 9.96 -1.99 9.67
CA GLU A 60 8.87 -2.69 10.34
C GLU A 60 7.94 -3.41 9.34
N PHE A 61 7.75 -2.88 8.14
CA PHE A 61 7.07 -3.61 7.06
C PHE A 61 7.84 -4.88 6.67
N GLN A 62 9.16 -4.75 6.47
CA GLN A 62 10.03 -5.88 6.14
C GLN A 62 10.04 -6.92 7.28
N LYS A 63 10.10 -6.49 8.54
CA LYS A 63 9.99 -7.38 9.71
C LYS A 63 8.64 -8.10 9.78
N ALA A 64 7.57 -7.45 9.34
CA ALA A 64 6.25 -8.06 9.19
C ALA A 64 6.13 -8.96 7.95
N GLY A 65 7.19 -9.12 7.13
CA GLY A 65 7.16 -9.91 5.91
C GLY A 65 6.31 -9.28 4.79
N ALA A 66 6.22 -7.95 4.78
CA ALA A 66 5.49 -7.19 3.78
C ALA A 66 6.42 -6.34 2.92
N GLU A 67 6.13 -6.27 1.62
CA GLU A 67 6.77 -5.36 0.67
C GLU A 67 5.92 -4.10 0.47
N VAL A 68 6.57 -2.95 0.31
CA VAL A 68 5.92 -1.66 0.03
C VAL A 68 6.13 -1.31 -1.43
N TYR A 69 5.13 -0.71 -2.07
CA TYR A 69 5.21 -0.23 -3.44
C TYR A 69 4.62 1.18 -3.49
N ILE A 70 5.41 2.16 -3.93
CA ILE A 70 4.87 3.49 -4.27
C ILE A 70 4.47 3.48 -5.73
N VAL A 71 3.28 3.98 -6.04
CA VAL A 71 2.76 4.06 -7.40
C VAL A 71 2.37 5.50 -7.73
N THR A 72 2.85 6.01 -8.86
CA THR A 72 2.32 7.23 -9.50
C THR A 72 2.10 6.98 -10.98
N THR A 73 1.44 7.91 -11.68
CA THR A 73 1.30 7.86 -13.14
C THR A 73 2.56 8.33 -13.89
N ASP A 74 3.62 8.69 -13.17
CA ASP A 74 4.92 8.99 -13.77
C ASP A 74 5.61 7.74 -14.32
N THR A 75 6.74 7.95 -15.00
CA THR A 75 7.59 6.85 -15.46
C THR A 75 8.62 6.44 -14.40
N HIS A 76 9.12 5.21 -14.49
CA HIS A 76 10.25 4.73 -13.69
C HIS A 76 11.53 5.57 -13.90
N PHE A 77 11.68 6.24 -15.05
CA PHE A 77 12.78 7.19 -15.27
C PHE A 77 12.63 8.45 -14.40
N SER A 78 11.41 8.99 -14.31
CA SER A 78 11.09 10.09 -13.40
C SER A 78 11.40 9.70 -11.95
N HIS A 79 11.03 8.48 -11.55
CA HIS A 79 11.32 7.96 -10.20
C HIS A 79 12.80 7.83 -9.90
N LYS A 80 13.62 7.38 -10.86
CA LYS A 80 15.08 7.36 -10.72
C LYS A 80 15.63 8.74 -10.39
N VAL A 81 15.23 9.76 -11.15
CA VAL A 81 15.69 11.14 -10.92
C VAL A 81 15.12 11.70 -9.62
N TRP A 82 13.87 11.37 -9.27
CA TRP A 82 13.23 11.81 -8.04
C TRP A 82 13.95 11.27 -6.81
N HIS A 83 14.33 10.00 -6.84
CA HIS A 83 15.14 9.35 -5.81
C HIS A 83 16.52 9.99 -5.65
N GLU A 84 17.18 10.32 -6.76
CA GLU A 84 18.52 10.95 -6.72
C GLU A 84 18.51 12.39 -6.23
N THR A 85 17.43 13.12 -6.45
CA THR A 85 17.39 14.58 -6.26
C THR A 85 16.63 15.00 -5.00
N SER A 86 15.72 14.18 -4.49
CA SER A 86 14.96 14.47 -3.27
C SER A 86 15.58 13.77 -2.06
N PRO A 87 16.02 14.52 -1.02
CA PRO A 87 16.53 13.91 0.21
C PRO A 87 15.52 12.97 0.91
N ALA A 88 14.23 13.31 0.83
CA ALA A 88 13.13 12.52 1.37
C ALA A 88 12.97 11.19 0.61
N VAL A 89 12.88 11.26 -0.72
CA VAL A 89 12.67 10.05 -1.56
C VAL A 89 13.92 9.21 -1.71
N GLY A 90 15.12 9.81 -1.61
CA GLY A 90 16.39 9.09 -1.65
C GLY A 90 16.57 8.06 -0.54
N LYS A 91 15.78 8.14 0.53
CA LYS A 91 15.70 7.12 1.59
C LYS A 91 14.93 5.86 1.18
N ALA A 92 14.12 5.93 0.13
CA ALA A 92 13.27 4.81 -0.28
C ALA A 92 14.13 3.60 -0.67
N GLN A 93 13.83 2.46 -0.06
CA GLN A 93 14.46 1.16 -0.32
C GLN A 93 13.47 0.15 -0.94
N PHE A 94 12.26 0.61 -1.23
CA PHE A 94 11.18 -0.13 -1.87
C PHE A 94 11.01 0.29 -3.34
N PRO A 95 10.32 -0.52 -4.17
CA PRO A 95 10.01 -0.17 -5.55
C PRO A 95 9.17 1.11 -5.70
N LEU A 96 9.62 2.00 -6.59
CA LEU A 96 8.87 3.15 -7.10
C LEU A 96 8.31 2.82 -8.48
N VAL A 97 7.06 2.37 -8.53
CA VAL A 97 6.35 1.84 -9.70
C VAL A 97 5.76 2.98 -10.53
N GLY A 98 6.12 3.05 -11.81
CA GLY A 98 5.51 3.97 -12.76
C GLY A 98 4.34 3.34 -13.51
N ASP A 99 3.20 4.04 -13.54
CA ASP A 99 1.96 3.65 -14.21
C ASP A 99 1.56 4.65 -15.32
N PRO A 100 2.39 4.90 -16.35
CA PRO A 100 2.10 5.90 -17.39
C PRO A 100 0.94 5.49 -18.33
N THR A 101 0.51 4.22 -18.28
CA THR A 101 -0.65 3.73 -19.03
C THR A 101 -1.95 3.87 -18.25
N HIS A 102 -1.86 4.25 -16.97
CA HIS A 102 -2.95 4.33 -16.01
C HIS A 102 -3.63 2.97 -15.74
N ALA A 103 -3.03 1.86 -16.14
CA ALA A 103 -3.62 0.54 -15.99
C ALA A 103 -3.77 0.17 -14.51
N LEU A 104 -2.75 0.49 -13.71
CA LEU A 104 -2.73 0.17 -12.29
C LEU A 104 -3.69 1.06 -11.50
N THR A 105 -3.63 2.37 -11.72
CA THR A 105 -4.51 3.34 -11.07
C THR A 105 -5.98 3.10 -11.40
N ASN A 106 -6.32 2.70 -12.63
CA ASN A 106 -7.68 2.30 -12.99
C ASN A 106 -8.08 0.97 -12.33
N ALA A 107 -7.20 -0.03 -12.31
CA ALA A 107 -7.47 -1.33 -11.68
C ALA A 107 -7.76 -1.20 -10.17
N PHE A 108 -7.12 -0.24 -9.51
CA PHE A 108 -7.33 0.06 -8.09
C PHE A 108 -8.39 1.14 -7.84
N GLY A 109 -9.05 1.66 -8.89
CA GLY A 109 -10.15 2.61 -8.76
C GLY A 109 -9.75 3.96 -8.17
N VAL A 110 -8.49 4.37 -8.35
CA VAL A 110 -7.92 5.62 -7.82
C VAL A 110 -7.50 6.60 -8.91
N HIS A 111 -7.73 6.28 -10.19
CA HIS A 111 -7.42 7.18 -11.29
C HIS A 111 -8.38 8.37 -11.34
N ILE A 112 -7.86 9.57 -11.61
CA ILE A 112 -8.62 10.79 -11.87
C ILE A 112 -8.53 11.08 -13.38
N PRO A 113 -9.55 10.72 -14.18
CA PRO A 113 -9.49 10.82 -15.64
C PRO A 113 -9.20 12.23 -16.17
N GLU A 114 -9.72 13.25 -15.48
CA GLU A 114 -9.59 14.65 -15.87
C GLU A 114 -8.19 15.22 -15.62
N GLU A 115 -7.43 14.62 -14.70
CA GLU A 115 -6.10 15.07 -14.30
C GLU A 115 -4.98 14.16 -14.81
N GLY A 116 -5.27 12.89 -15.11
CA GLY A 116 -4.25 11.89 -15.44
C GLY A 116 -3.41 11.45 -14.24
N LEU A 117 -3.89 11.69 -13.01
CA LEU A 117 -3.19 11.42 -11.76
C LEU A 117 -3.93 10.37 -10.92
N ALA A 118 -3.27 9.87 -9.89
CA ALA A 118 -3.89 9.03 -8.88
C ALA A 118 -4.41 9.86 -7.69
N LEU A 119 -5.53 9.43 -7.11
CA LEU A 119 -5.88 9.75 -5.73
C LEU A 119 -4.86 9.12 -4.76
N ARG A 120 -4.78 9.65 -3.54
CA ARG A 120 -3.98 9.07 -2.44
C ARG A 120 -4.63 7.80 -1.90
N GLY A 121 -4.45 6.70 -2.61
CA GLY A 121 -4.96 5.37 -2.25
C GLY A 121 -3.91 4.47 -1.59
N THR A 122 -4.28 3.73 -0.55
CA THR A 122 -3.42 2.72 0.08
C THR A 122 -4.16 1.39 0.17
N PHE A 123 -3.51 0.31 -0.24
CA PHE A 123 -4.09 -1.03 -0.29
C PHE A 123 -3.16 -2.04 0.38
N VAL A 124 -3.70 -2.83 1.32
CA VAL A 124 -2.98 -3.97 1.91
C VAL A 124 -3.52 -5.25 1.30
N ILE A 125 -2.62 -6.07 0.77
CA ILE A 125 -2.90 -7.24 -0.05
C ILE A 125 -2.26 -8.46 0.63
N ASP A 126 -3.04 -9.53 0.76
CA ASP A 126 -2.56 -10.79 1.35
C ASP A 126 -1.67 -11.59 0.38
N PRO A 127 -0.98 -12.65 0.84
CA PRO A 127 -0.13 -13.48 -0.01
C PRO A 127 -0.87 -14.21 -1.14
N GLN A 128 -2.20 -14.25 -1.12
CA GLN A 128 -3.03 -14.81 -2.18
C GLN A 128 -3.38 -13.76 -3.24
N GLY A 129 -3.00 -12.49 -3.05
CA GLY A 129 -3.30 -11.38 -3.94
C GLY A 129 -4.70 -10.80 -3.73
N VAL A 130 -5.29 -10.97 -2.54
CA VAL A 130 -6.61 -10.44 -2.19
C VAL A 130 -6.46 -9.17 -1.35
N ILE A 131 -7.19 -8.12 -1.72
CA ILE A 131 -7.19 -6.84 -1.00
C ILE A 131 -7.94 -7.00 0.33
N LYS A 132 -7.26 -6.70 1.45
CA LYS A 132 -7.82 -6.82 2.82
C LYS A 132 -8.13 -5.51 3.50
N THR A 133 -7.44 -4.43 3.10
CA THR A 133 -7.79 -3.08 3.54
C THR A 133 -7.58 -2.12 2.38
N MET A 134 -8.37 -1.06 2.35
CA MET A 134 -8.19 0.06 1.44
C MET A 134 -8.51 1.37 2.15
N GLU A 135 -7.80 2.43 1.79
CA GLU A 135 -7.99 3.80 2.26
C GLU A 135 -7.72 4.74 1.10
N VAL A 136 -8.62 5.69 0.85
CA VAL A 136 -8.49 6.63 -0.27
C VAL A 136 -8.79 8.03 0.26
N HIS A 137 -7.81 8.92 0.11
CA HIS A 137 -7.89 10.30 0.58
C HIS A 137 -8.04 11.27 -0.60
N ASP A 138 -8.65 12.41 -0.30
CA ASP A 138 -8.48 13.61 -1.13
C ASP A 138 -6.97 13.95 -1.24
N ASN A 139 -6.56 14.48 -2.39
CA ASN A 139 -5.15 14.74 -2.68
C ASN A 139 -4.52 15.81 -1.78
N ALA A 140 -5.31 16.63 -1.10
CA ALA A 140 -4.84 17.58 -0.09
C ALA A 140 -4.58 16.96 1.29
N ILE A 141 -5.00 15.70 1.53
CA ILE A 141 -4.93 15.04 2.84
C ILE A 141 -3.87 13.94 2.80
N ALA A 142 -2.70 14.21 3.37
CA ALA A 142 -1.65 13.21 3.53
C ALA A 142 -2.06 12.07 4.49
N ARG A 143 -1.49 10.89 4.29
CA ARG A 143 -1.70 9.69 5.11
C ARG A 143 -0.71 9.62 6.28
N ASP A 144 -1.06 8.76 7.23
CA ASP A 144 -0.16 8.28 8.29
C ASP A 144 0.22 6.82 7.98
N VAL A 145 1.49 6.57 7.67
CA VAL A 145 1.96 5.23 7.31
C VAL A 145 1.97 4.28 8.51
N LYS A 146 2.01 4.79 9.75
CA LYS A 146 1.90 3.94 10.95
C LYS A 146 0.53 3.29 11.05
N GLU A 147 -0.53 3.99 10.63
CA GLU A 147 -1.86 3.40 10.57
C GLU A 147 -1.94 2.31 9.49
N THR A 148 -1.23 2.49 8.37
CA THR A 148 -1.09 1.44 7.35
C THR A 148 -0.39 0.20 7.93
N LEU A 149 0.70 0.37 8.67
CA LEU A 149 1.39 -0.72 9.35
C LEU A 149 0.50 -1.41 10.40
N ARG A 150 -0.29 -0.65 11.16
CA ARG A 150 -1.26 -1.21 12.12
C ARG A 150 -2.32 -2.05 11.43
N LYS A 151 -2.89 -1.55 10.33
CA LYS A 151 -3.86 -2.27 9.48
C LYS A 151 -3.26 -3.56 8.90
N LEU A 152 -2.00 -3.52 8.44
CA LEU A 152 -1.27 -4.70 7.99
C LEU A 152 -1.16 -5.76 9.09
N LYS A 153 -0.68 -5.38 10.29
CA LYS A 153 -0.55 -6.30 11.42
C LYS A 153 -1.89 -6.90 11.84
N ALA A 154 -2.98 -6.13 11.78
CA ALA A 154 -4.33 -6.62 12.06
C ALA A 154 -4.80 -7.63 11.01
N ALA A 155 -4.56 -7.35 9.72
CA ALA A 155 -4.89 -8.26 8.64
C ALA A 155 -4.12 -9.59 8.76
N GLN A 156 -2.83 -9.52 9.08
CA GLN A 156 -1.99 -10.68 9.38
C GLN A 156 -2.49 -11.49 10.57
N PHE A 157 -2.86 -10.80 11.66
CA PHE A 157 -3.38 -11.47 12.84
C PHE A 157 -4.65 -12.27 12.52
N VAL A 158 -5.62 -11.68 11.83
CA VAL A 158 -6.87 -12.37 11.46
C VAL A 158 -6.60 -13.54 10.51
N ALA A 159 -5.70 -13.36 9.53
CA ALA A 159 -5.31 -14.43 8.62
C ALA A 159 -4.69 -15.64 9.35
N ASN A 160 -3.87 -15.39 10.37
CA ASN A 160 -3.19 -16.43 11.15
C ASN A 160 -4.03 -17.00 12.30
N ASN A 161 -5.16 -16.38 12.64
CA ASN A 161 -6.02 -16.78 13.76
C ASN A 161 -7.48 -16.90 13.31
N PRO A 162 -7.83 -17.91 12.48
CA PRO A 162 -9.18 -18.07 11.96
C PRO A 162 -10.26 -18.04 13.06
N GLY A 163 -11.30 -17.24 12.83
CA GLY A 163 -12.38 -17.03 13.80
C GLY A 163 -12.05 -16.07 14.94
N ASN A 164 -10.91 -15.39 14.93
CA ASN A 164 -10.69 -14.20 15.76
C ASN A 164 -10.91 -12.92 14.95
N VAL A 165 -11.30 -11.85 15.64
CA VAL A 165 -11.42 -10.50 15.08
C VAL A 165 -10.68 -9.49 15.95
N CYS A 166 -10.17 -8.45 15.29
CA CYS A 166 -9.52 -7.31 15.93
C CYS A 166 -10.57 -6.24 16.28
N PRO A 167 -10.75 -5.86 17.56
CA PRO A 167 -11.63 -4.75 17.94
C PRO A 167 -11.12 -3.39 17.44
N ALA A 168 -11.93 -2.34 17.61
CA ALA A 168 -11.51 -0.97 17.33
C ALA A 168 -10.23 -0.61 18.10
N LYS A 169 -9.33 0.15 17.47
CA LYS A 169 -8.02 0.55 18.02
C LYS A 169 -7.08 -0.62 18.38
N TRP A 170 -7.32 -1.82 17.85
CA TRP A 170 -6.44 -2.97 18.09
C TRP A 170 -5.01 -2.71 17.58
N ASN A 171 -4.04 -3.10 18.40
CA ASN A 171 -2.62 -3.12 18.12
C ASN A 171 -2.07 -4.49 18.51
N GLU A 172 -0.89 -4.84 17.98
CA GLU A 172 -0.22 -6.11 18.29
C GLU A 172 -0.09 -6.33 19.81
N GLY A 173 -0.48 -7.51 20.30
CA GLY A 173 -0.52 -7.85 21.72
C GLY A 173 -1.79 -7.41 22.47
N ALA A 174 -2.67 -6.61 21.86
CA ALA A 174 -3.95 -6.23 22.47
C ALA A 174 -4.97 -7.39 22.46
N LYS A 175 -5.95 -7.31 23.36
CA LYS A 175 -7.05 -8.29 23.45
C LYS A 175 -7.84 -8.36 22.13
N THR A 176 -8.22 -9.58 21.77
CA THR A 176 -9.00 -9.88 20.57
C THR A 176 -10.38 -10.40 20.97
N ILE A 177 -11.25 -10.54 19.98
CA ILE A 177 -12.58 -11.10 20.16
C ILE A 177 -12.65 -12.40 19.35
N LYS A 178 -13.15 -13.47 19.96
CA LYS A 178 -13.52 -14.69 19.26
C LYS A 178 -15.05 -14.72 19.15
N PRO A 179 -15.64 -14.41 17.98
CA PRO A 179 -17.09 -14.40 17.82
C PRO A 179 -17.69 -15.76 18.19
N SER A 180 -18.72 -15.72 19.03
CA SER A 180 -19.50 -16.88 19.45
C SER A 180 -20.94 -16.43 19.72
N LEU A 181 -21.87 -17.38 19.72
CA LEU A 181 -23.28 -17.09 20.01
C LEU A 181 -23.46 -16.46 21.41
N ASP A 182 -22.69 -16.94 22.39
CA ASP A 182 -22.73 -16.41 23.75
C ASP A 182 -22.26 -14.96 23.88
N LEU A 183 -21.49 -14.45 22.91
CA LEU A 183 -20.95 -13.10 22.95
C LEU A 183 -21.86 -12.07 22.26
N VAL A 184 -22.86 -12.53 21.50
CA VAL A 184 -23.80 -11.65 20.79
C VAL A 184 -24.58 -10.81 21.82
N GLY A 185 -24.49 -9.48 21.67
CA GLY A 185 -25.18 -8.51 22.54
C GLY A 185 -24.50 -8.20 23.89
N LYS A 186 -23.25 -8.63 24.10
CA LYS A 186 -22.53 -8.47 25.38
C LYS A 186 -21.31 -7.54 25.35
N ILE A 187 -21.03 -6.89 24.21
CA ILE A 187 -19.87 -5.99 24.00
C ILE A 187 -20.35 -4.55 23.94
#